data_AF-A0A8D8ZYU7-F1
#
_entry.id   AF-A0A8D8ZYU7-F1
#
_cell.length_a   1.000
_cell.length_b   1.000
_cell.length_c   1.000
_cell.angle_alpha   90.00
_cell.angle_beta   90.00
_cell.angle_gamma   90.00
#
_symmetry.space_group_name_H-M   'P 1'
#
loop_
_entity.id
_entity.type
_entity.pdbx_description
1 polymer ?
#
loop_
_entity_poly.entity_id
_entity_poly.type
_entity_poly.pdbx_seq_one_letter_code
_entity_poly.pdbx_strand_id
1 'polypeptide(L)'
;MGGGVITLVGSHVIDLITYLTGERAVRVHSVVKTFNPNTSAISGIRNITSPDYCVFQLELTGGALVTVTLNTHLAQSTFTQEILICGPKGYLVVRNGDLYGFKNGCGKEDVLYLDVEDMNFNSDVIPKPYIKGLFKMISALKESFLNIEENKSGWIKQPVSVASTFDDGLYIQGVIEAIQRSNLNREWTKVSIITQEPDPNPLLSAAVRRSGTIKPLILKFPLLNRTRLCSIHHNYMF
;
A
#
# COMPACT_ATOMS: atom_id res chain seq x y z
N MET A 1 7.59 11.29 12.18
CA MET A 1 7.81 10.81 10.81
C MET A 1 7.21 11.82 9.85
N GLY A 2 7.99 12.43 8.95
CA GLY A 2 7.62 13.67 8.26
C GLY A 2 6.47 13.61 7.24
N GLY A 3 6.01 12.42 6.84
CA GLY A 3 5.04 12.25 5.74
C GLY A 3 3.54 12.28 6.10
N GLY A 4 3.20 12.46 7.39
CA GLY A 4 1.81 12.55 7.86
C GLY A 4 0.92 11.36 7.49
N VAL A 5 -0.38 11.61 7.34
CA VAL A 5 -1.41 10.58 7.06
C VAL A 5 -1.18 9.85 5.73
N ILE A 6 -0.57 10.53 4.76
CA ILE A 6 -0.30 9.96 3.43
C ILE A 6 0.71 8.81 3.52
N THR A 7 1.82 9.01 4.22
CA THR A 7 2.82 7.96 4.39
C THR A 7 2.37 6.87 5.36
N LEU A 8 1.62 7.26 6.41
CA LEU A 8 1.16 6.34 7.44
C LEU A 8 0.06 5.39 6.96
N VAL A 9 -0.94 5.91 6.24
CA VAL A 9 -2.13 5.15 5.83
C VAL A 9 -2.27 5.10 4.31
N GLY A 10 -1.93 6.18 3.62
CA GLY A 10 -2.09 6.27 2.16
C GLY A 10 -1.29 5.21 1.39
N SER A 11 -0.10 4.83 1.87
CA SER A 11 0.69 3.74 1.28
C SER A 11 -0.07 2.42 1.23
N HIS A 12 -0.72 2.03 2.34
CA HIS A 12 -1.55 0.84 2.42
C HIS A 12 -2.79 0.93 1.52
N VAL A 13 -3.40 2.11 1.39
CA VAL A 13 -4.56 2.29 0.51
C VAL A 13 -4.17 2.17 -0.96
N ILE A 14 -3.04 2.73 -1.37
CA ILE A 14 -2.52 2.61 -2.75
C ILE A 14 -2.20 1.15 -3.09
N ASP A 15 -1.57 0.44 -2.16
CA ASP A 15 -1.30 -1.00 -2.28
C ASP A 15 -2.62 -1.78 -2.44
N LEU A 16 -3.59 -1.52 -1.58
CA LEU A 16 -4.89 -2.17 -1.60
C LEU A 16 -5.66 -1.94 -2.90
N ILE A 17 -5.63 -0.73 -3.45
CA ILE A 17 -6.24 -0.44 -4.76
C ILE A 17 -5.61 -1.32 -5.84
N THR A 18 -4.29 -1.42 -5.85
CA THR A 18 -3.54 -2.21 -6.83
C THR A 18 -3.82 -3.70 -6.66
N TYR A 19 -3.89 -4.17 -5.42
CA TYR A 19 -4.23 -5.56 -5.08
C TYR A 19 -5.65 -5.94 -5.52
N LEU A 20 -6.64 -5.08 -5.29
CA LEU A 20 -8.04 -5.36 -5.59
C LEU A 20 -8.38 -5.23 -7.08
N THR A 21 -7.75 -4.29 -7.78
CA THR A 21 -8.06 -4.02 -9.20
C THR A 21 -7.11 -4.70 -10.17
N GLY A 22 -5.89 -5.04 -9.74
CA GLY A 22 -4.81 -5.46 -10.62
C GLY A 22 -4.26 -4.33 -11.50
N GLU A 23 -4.71 -3.08 -11.29
CA GLU A 23 -4.37 -1.93 -12.11
C GLU A 23 -3.47 -0.93 -11.37
N ARG A 24 -2.69 -0.17 -12.15
CA ARG A 24 -1.81 0.89 -11.61
C ARG A 24 -2.36 2.27 -11.96
N ALA A 25 -2.04 3.25 -11.13
CA ALA A 25 -2.41 4.65 -11.35
C ALA A 25 -1.56 5.26 -12.48
N VAL A 26 -2.24 5.94 -13.41
CA VAL A 26 -1.65 6.66 -14.54
C VAL A 26 -1.52 8.14 -14.21
N ARG A 27 -2.58 8.73 -13.63
CA ARG A 27 -2.64 10.14 -13.24
C ARG A 27 -3.29 10.28 -11.87
N VAL A 28 -2.89 11.32 -11.15
CA VAL A 28 -3.41 11.66 -9.82
C VAL A 28 -3.73 13.14 -9.73
N HIS A 29 -4.85 13.46 -9.07
CA HIS A 29 -5.17 14.80 -8.61
C HIS A 29 -5.37 14.78 -7.09
N SER A 30 -4.77 15.70 -6.35
CA SER A 30 -4.83 15.66 -4.88
C SER A 30 -4.99 17.02 -4.21
N VAL A 31 -5.54 16.98 -2.99
CA VAL A 31 -5.57 18.07 -2.03
C VAL A 31 -5.04 17.55 -0.71
N VAL A 32 -3.93 18.12 -0.26
CA VAL A 32 -3.22 17.74 0.96
C VAL A 32 -3.19 18.94 1.89
N LYS A 33 -3.62 18.74 3.14
CA LYS A 33 -3.72 19.81 4.15
C LYS A 33 -3.22 19.35 5.51
N THR A 34 -2.76 20.34 6.26
CA THR A 34 -2.52 20.25 7.69
C THR A 34 -3.48 21.24 8.35
N PHE A 35 -4.49 20.74 9.04
CA PHE A 35 -5.49 21.56 9.73
C PHE A 35 -5.11 21.84 11.19
N ASN A 36 -4.38 20.93 11.84
CA ASN A 36 -3.91 21.08 13.22
C ASN A 36 -2.40 21.34 13.27
N PRO A 37 -1.95 22.59 13.06
CA PRO A 37 -0.54 22.93 13.09
C PRO A 37 0.05 22.93 14.51
N ASN A 38 -0.78 23.00 15.56
CA ASN A 38 -0.33 23.10 16.95
C ASN A 38 -1.13 22.14 17.84
N THR A 39 -0.46 21.62 18.87
CA THR A 39 -1.08 20.76 19.91
C THR A 39 -0.65 21.24 21.29
N SER A 40 -1.25 20.71 22.36
CA SER A 40 -0.80 21.02 23.74
C SER A 40 0.68 20.69 23.97
N ALA A 41 1.21 19.67 23.28
CA ALA A 41 2.61 19.27 23.31
C ALA A 41 3.52 20.04 22.33
N ILE A 42 2.95 20.66 21.29
CA ILE A 42 3.68 21.42 20.27
C ILE A 42 3.03 22.80 20.15
N SER A 43 3.61 23.77 20.88
CA SER A 43 3.13 25.15 20.92
C SER A 43 4.27 26.15 20.72
N GLY A 44 3.93 27.39 20.39
CA GLY A 44 4.89 28.48 20.13
C GLY A 44 5.30 28.58 18.67
N ILE A 45 6.61 28.71 18.40
CA ILE A 45 7.16 28.93 17.05
C ILE A 45 7.24 27.65 16.19
N ARG A 46 7.04 26.48 16.81
CA ARG A 46 7.13 25.18 16.13
C ARG A 46 5.74 24.75 15.67
N ASN A 47 5.55 24.68 14.35
CA ASN A 47 4.32 24.17 13.76
C ASN A 47 4.52 22.75 13.22
N ILE A 48 3.48 21.92 13.34
CA ILE A 48 3.32 20.65 12.65
C ILE A 48 3.11 20.94 11.16
N THR A 49 3.98 20.39 10.32
CA THR A 49 3.90 20.49 8.85
C THR A 49 3.44 19.20 8.18
N SER A 50 3.33 18.12 8.97
CA SER A 50 2.85 16.85 8.45
C SER A 50 1.35 16.93 8.14
N PRO A 51 0.90 16.40 6.98
CA PRO A 51 -0.50 16.44 6.62
C PRO A 51 -1.34 15.51 7.50
N ASP A 52 -2.49 16.02 7.93
CA ASP A 52 -3.50 15.31 8.74
C ASP A 52 -4.79 15.06 7.93
N TYR A 53 -4.87 15.62 6.72
CA TYR A 53 -5.94 15.40 5.77
C TYR A 53 -5.39 15.28 4.35
N CYS A 54 -5.90 14.30 3.61
CA CYS A 54 -5.57 14.11 2.22
C CYS A 54 -6.78 13.56 1.47
N VAL A 55 -7.12 14.21 0.35
CA VAL A 55 -8.02 13.65 -0.66
C VAL A 55 -7.25 13.53 -1.95
N PHE A 56 -7.35 12.39 -2.61
CA PHE A 56 -6.79 12.22 -3.94
C PHE A 56 -7.66 11.36 -4.82
N GLN A 57 -7.60 11.65 -6.11
CA GLN A 57 -8.27 10.93 -7.17
C GLN A 57 -7.24 10.29 -8.08
N LEU A 58 -7.44 9.03 -8.44
CA LEU A 58 -6.56 8.29 -9.35
C LEU A 58 -7.34 7.92 -10.61
N GLU A 59 -6.67 8.05 -11.75
CA GLU A 59 -7.06 7.41 -13.01
C GLU A 59 -6.21 6.16 -13.16
N LEU A 60 -6.84 4.98 -13.19
CA LEU A 60 -6.15 3.70 -13.34
C LEU A 60 -5.94 3.32 -14.82
N THR A 61 -5.05 2.36 -15.08
CA THR A 61 -4.69 1.92 -16.44
C THR A 61 -5.87 1.41 -17.26
N GLY A 62 -6.86 0.78 -16.64
CA GLY A 62 -8.09 0.28 -17.27
C GLY A 62 -9.20 1.33 -17.36
N GLY A 63 -8.93 2.58 -16.98
CA GLY A 63 -9.88 3.70 -17.04
C GLY A 63 -10.79 3.84 -15.82
N ALA A 64 -10.64 2.96 -14.81
CA ALA A 64 -11.34 3.13 -13.54
C ALA A 64 -10.88 4.40 -12.82
N LEU A 65 -11.82 5.07 -12.15
CA LEU A 65 -11.55 6.24 -11.32
C LEU A 65 -11.67 5.86 -9.86
N VAL A 66 -10.67 6.22 -9.07
CA VAL A 66 -10.64 5.98 -7.62
C VAL A 66 -10.63 7.31 -6.89
N THR A 67 -11.42 7.43 -5.83
CA THR A 67 -11.35 8.57 -4.90
C THR A 67 -11.01 8.05 -3.52
N VAL A 68 -9.98 8.64 -2.91
CA VAL A 68 -9.52 8.28 -1.57
C VAL A 68 -9.62 9.51 -0.68
N THR A 69 -10.16 9.32 0.52
CA THR A 69 -10.21 10.34 1.57
C THR A 69 -9.54 9.79 2.82
N LEU A 70 -8.50 10.47 3.28
CA LEU A 70 -7.79 10.18 4.51
C LEU A 70 -8.02 11.33 5.48
N ASN A 71 -8.64 11.04 6.62
CA ASN A 71 -9.02 12.05 7.60
C ASN A 71 -8.68 11.56 9.01
N THR A 72 -7.86 12.33 9.75
CA THR A 72 -7.49 12.03 11.14
C THR A 72 -8.23 12.88 12.17
N HIS A 73 -9.21 13.68 11.76
CA HIS A 73 -9.90 14.67 12.62
C HIS A 73 -11.23 14.17 13.22
N LEU A 74 -11.58 12.90 13.03
CA LEU A 74 -12.81 12.36 13.59
C LEU A 74 -12.71 12.36 15.13
N ALA A 75 -13.65 13.04 15.78
CA ALA A 75 -13.64 13.34 17.22
C ALA A 75 -13.98 12.13 18.12
N GLN A 76 -14.35 11.00 17.52
CA GLN A 76 -14.56 9.74 18.22
C GLN A 76 -13.40 8.79 17.98
N SER A 77 -13.00 8.02 18.99
CA SER A 77 -11.98 6.97 18.94
C SER A 77 -12.36 5.78 18.04
N THR A 78 -13.31 5.97 17.12
CA THR A 78 -13.81 4.96 16.20
C THR A 78 -13.06 5.07 14.90
N PHE A 79 -12.16 4.11 14.66
CA PHE A 79 -11.63 3.90 13.32
C PHE A 79 -12.76 3.46 12.38
N THR A 80 -12.85 4.11 11.23
CA THR A 80 -13.79 3.74 10.18
C THR A 80 -13.01 3.54 8.89
N GLN A 81 -13.21 2.37 8.29
CA GLN A 81 -12.68 2.04 6.97
C GLN A 81 -13.83 1.54 6.11
N GLU A 82 -14.05 2.24 5.00
CA GLU A 82 -15.02 1.87 3.98
C GLU A 82 -14.31 1.77 2.63
N ILE A 83 -14.55 0.66 1.92
CA ILE A 83 -14.04 0.45 0.56
C ILE A 83 -15.25 0.10 -0.30
N LEU A 84 -15.59 0.98 -1.23
CA LEU A 84 -16.70 0.82 -2.17
C LEU A 84 -16.16 0.58 -3.58
N ILE A 85 -16.55 -0.53 -4.20
CA ILE A 85 -16.25 -0.86 -5.59
C ILE A 85 -17.55 -0.93 -6.37
N CYS A 86 -17.69 -0.07 -7.39
CA CYS A 86 -18.86 -0.01 -8.24
C CYS A 86 -18.56 -0.65 -9.60
N GLY A 87 -19.53 -1.40 -10.13
CA GLY A 87 -19.47 -1.96 -11.47
C GLY A 87 -20.83 -1.95 -12.16
N PRO A 88 -20.91 -2.43 -13.41
CA PRO A 88 -22.15 -2.38 -14.20
C PRO A 88 -23.33 -3.16 -13.60
N LYS A 89 -23.05 -4.18 -12.76
CA LYS A 89 -24.05 -5.07 -12.17
C LYS A 89 -24.48 -4.67 -10.75
N GLY A 90 -23.89 -3.63 -10.18
CA GLY A 90 -24.10 -3.21 -8.80
C GLY A 90 -22.79 -2.80 -8.12
N TYR A 91 -22.72 -2.92 -6.79
CA TYR A 91 -21.53 -2.54 -6.04
C TYR A 91 -21.24 -3.52 -4.89
N LEU A 92 -19.99 -3.53 -4.45
CA LEU A 92 -19.52 -4.20 -3.25
C LEU A 92 -18.98 -3.16 -2.28
N VAL A 93 -19.29 -3.30 -0.99
CA VAL A 93 -18.77 -2.40 0.04
C VAL A 93 -18.26 -3.19 1.23
N VAL A 94 -17.02 -2.91 1.62
CA VAL A 94 -16.44 -3.44 2.87
C VAL A 94 -16.52 -2.35 3.91
N ARG A 95 -17.16 -2.61 5.05
CA ARG A 95 -17.21 -1.70 6.20
C ARG A 95 -16.63 -2.40 7.42
N ASN A 96 -15.49 -1.91 7.91
CA ASN A 96 -14.82 -2.41 9.12
C ASN A 96 -14.55 -3.94 9.16
N GLY A 97 -14.53 -4.62 8.01
CA GLY A 97 -14.29 -6.07 7.89
C GLY A 97 -15.46 -6.83 7.27
N ASP A 98 -16.68 -6.33 7.41
CA ASP A 98 -17.88 -6.95 6.84
C ASP A 98 -18.05 -6.58 5.37
N LEU A 99 -18.35 -7.56 4.53
CA LEU A 99 -18.60 -7.38 3.11
C LEU A 99 -20.10 -7.39 2.82
N TYR A 100 -20.54 -6.33 2.17
CA TYR A 100 -21.90 -6.17 1.68
C TYR A 100 -21.89 -6.09 0.16
N GLY A 101 -22.96 -6.56 -0.45
CA GLY A 101 -23.15 -6.54 -1.90
C GLY A 101 -24.54 -6.05 -2.27
N PHE A 102 -24.58 -5.21 -3.29
CA PHE A 102 -25.82 -4.76 -3.89
C PHE A 102 -25.82 -5.13 -5.37
N LYS A 103 -26.91 -5.74 -5.83
CA LYS A 103 -27.10 -6.11 -7.23
C LYS A 103 -28.24 -5.29 -7.82
N ASN A 104 -28.04 -4.75 -9.02
CA ASN A 104 -29.07 -3.97 -9.71
C ASN A 104 -30.36 -4.78 -9.86
N GLY A 105 -31.49 -4.18 -9.46
CA GLY A 105 -32.81 -4.82 -9.45
C GLY A 105 -33.14 -5.58 -8.16
N CYS A 106 -32.17 -5.81 -7.26
CA CYS A 106 -32.45 -6.23 -5.90
C CYS A 106 -32.70 -4.97 -5.06
N GLY A 107 -33.86 -4.85 -4.42
CA GLY A 107 -34.22 -3.65 -3.63
C GLY A 107 -33.49 -3.50 -2.29
N LYS A 108 -32.48 -4.33 -2.01
CA LYS A 108 -31.76 -4.37 -0.75
C LYS A 108 -30.29 -4.72 -0.93
N GLU A 109 -29.46 -4.24 0.00
CA GLU A 109 -28.07 -4.63 0.17
C GLU A 109 -28.03 -5.93 1.00
N ASP A 110 -27.29 -6.93 0.50
CA ASP A 110 -27.14 -8.24 1.15
C ASP A 110 -25.78 -8.32 1.85
N VAL A 111 -25.73 -8.95 3.02
CA VAL A 111 -24.49 -9.24 3.72
C VAL A 111 -23.87 -10.50 3.10
N LEU A 112 -22.70 -10.35 2.48
CA LEU A 112 -22.00 -11.45 1.79
C LEU A 112 -20.99 -12.16 2.69
N TYR A 113 -20.35 -11.41 3.59
CA TYR A 113 -19.41 -11.95 4.57
C TYR A 113 -19.46 -11.13 5.85
N LEU A 114 -19.57 -11.81 6.99
CA LEU A 114 -19.43 -11.22 8.31
C LEU A 114 -18.09 -11.63 8.89
N ASP A 115 -17.35 -10.66 9.39
CA ASP A 115 -16.05 -10.90 9.99
C ASP A 115 -16.20 -11.37 11.45
N VAL A 116 -16.54 -12.64 11.62
CA VAL A 116 -16.79 -13.29 12.93
C VAL A 116 -15.49 -13.76 13.61
N GLU A 117 -14.31 -13.48 13.04
CA GLU A 117 -13.04 -13.82 13.70
C GLU A 117 -12.86 -12.97 14.97
N ASP A 118 -13.31 -13.53 16.10
CA ASP A 118 -13.10 -13.00 17.43
C ASP A 118 -11.63 -13.16 17.81
N MET A 119 -10.86 -12.10 17.56
CA MET A 119 -9.53 -12.01 18.11
C MET A 119 -9.65 -11.78 19.61
N ASN A 120 -9.07 -12.67 20.43
CA ASN A 120 -8.92 -12.46 21.89
C ASN A 120 -8.04 -11.23 22.25
N PHE A 121 -7.68 -10.42 21.26
CA PHE A 121 -6.86 -9.23 21.36
C PHE A 121 -7.71 -8.02 20.95
N ASN A 122 -8.35 -7.38 21.92
CA ASN A 122 -9.00 -6.10 21.73
C ASN A 122 -7.97 -4.99 21.98
N SER A 123 -7.58 -4.28 20.92
CA SER A 123 -6.83 -3.03 21.04
C SER A 123 -7.79 -1.88 20.78
N ASP A 124 -7.88 -0.94 21.71
CA ASP A 124 -8.60 0.33 21.49
C ASP A 124 -7.81 1.30 20.59
N VAL A 125 -6.54 0.98 20.31
CA VAL A 125 -5.59 1.87 19.61
C VAL A 125 -5.37 1.46 18.16
N ILE A 126 -5.30 0.15 17.90
CA ILE A 126 -5.02 -0.38 16.56
C ILE A 126 -6.30 -0.99 15.98
N PRO A 127 -6.73 -0.55 14.79
CA PRO A 127 -7.94 -1.10 14.21
C PRO A 127 -7.83 -2.58 13.86
N LYS A 128 -8.94 -3.31 14.07
CA LYS A 128 -9.01 -4.77 13.88
C LYS A 128 -8.46 -5.26 12.52
N PRO A 129 -8.74 -4.62 11.37
CA PRO A 129 -8.20 -5.07 10.09
C PRO A 129 -6.66 -5.10 10.04
N TYR A 130 -5.98 -4.13 10.67
CA TYR A 130 -4.52 -4.10 10.72
C TYR A 130 -3.95 -5.23 11.57
N ILE A 131 -4.57 -5.49 12.73
CA ILE A 131 -4.16 -6.59 13.62
C ILE A 131 -4.30 -7.94 12.89
N LYS A 132 -5.44 -8.17 12.24
CA LYS A 132 -5.70 -9.40 11.45
C LYS A 132 -4.69 -9.55 10.31
N GLY A 133 -4.42 -8.47 9.58
CA GLY A 133 -3.40 -8.46 8.52
C GLY A 133 -2.01 -8.81 9.05
N LEU A 134 -1.61 -8.26 10.19
CA LEU A 134 -0.33 -8.55 10.84
C LEU A 134 -0.21 -10.04 11.22
N PHE A 135 -1.24 -10.62 11.84
CA PHE A 135 -1.24 -12.03 12.18
C PHE A 135 -1.18 -12.93 10.95
N LYS A 136 -1.94 -12.61 9.89
CA LYS A 136 -1.88 -13.35 8.62
C LYS A 136 -0.49 -13.29 7.99
N MET A 137 0.13 -12.12 7.99
CA MET A 137 1.50 -11.94 7.48
C MET A 137 2.52 -12.76 8.27
N ILE A 138 2.49 -12.70 9.60
CA ILE A 138 3.41 -13.45 10.47
C ILE A 138 3.20 -14.96 10.31
N SER A 139 1.96 -15.43 10.23
CA SER A 139 1.63 -16.83 10.01
C SER A 139 2.13 -17.34 8.65
N ALA A 140 1.90 -16.58 7.57
CA ALA A 140 2.41 -16.92 6.24
C ALA A 140 3.96 -16.97 6.22
N LEU A 141 4.61 -16.02 6.90
CA LEU A 141 6.06 -16.03 7.04
C LEU A 141 6.54 -17.26 7.81
N LYS A 142 5.91 -17.58 8.94
CA LYS A 142 6.23 -18.79 9.72
C LYS A 142 6.09 -20.04 8.86
N GLU A 143 4.98 -20.20 8.15
CA GLU A 143 4.72 -21.34 7.26
C GLU A 143 5.78 -21.49 6.16
N SER A 144 6.29 -20.38 5.65
CA SER A 144 7.36 -20.40 4.64
C SER A 144 8.66 -21.06 5.13
N PHE A 145 8.87 -21.14 6.44
CA PHE A 145 10.05 -21.74 7.09
C PHE A 145 9.79 -23.06 7.83
N LEU A 146 8.56 -23.59 7.88
CA LEU A 146 8.26 -24.77 8.71
C LEU A 146 8.68 -26.12 8.09
N ASN A 147 8.88 -26.21 6.76
CA ASN A 147 9.15 -27.48 6.06
C ASN A 147 10.61 -27.66 5.59
N ILE A 148 11.58 -27.20 6.39
CA ILE A 148 13.01 -27.21 6.03
C ILE A 148 13.62 -28.63 6.07
N GLU A 149 12.93 -29.62 6.66
CA GLU A 149 13.46 -30.98 6.84
C GLU A 149 13.55 -31.79 5.53
N GLU A 150 12.68 -31.54 4.54
CA GLU A 150 12.70 -32.24 3.24
C GLU A 150 13.46 -31.47 2.14
N ASN A 151 13.45 -30.14 2.19
CA ASN A 151 14.13 -29.28 1.22
C ASN A 151 15.47 -28.79 1.78
N LYS A 152 16.53 -29.57 1.53
CA LYS A 152 17.91 -29.17 1.79
C LYS A 152 18.19 -27.80 1.15
N SER A 153 18.20 -26.75 1.99
CA SER A 153 18.52 -25.34 1.67
C SER A 153 17.46 -24.54 0.89
N GLY A 154 16.18 -24.59 1.28
CA GLY A 154 15.19 -23.65 0.74
C GLY A 154 14.02 -23.35 1.68
N TRP A 155 13.45 -22.15 1.54
CA TRP A 155 12.18 -21.76 2.14
C TRP A 155 11.07 -21.90 1.08
N ILE A 156 9.83 -22.14 1.50
CA ILE A 156 8.70 -22.32 0.58
C ILE A 156 8.15 -20.94 0.19
N LYS A 157 8.13 -20.64 -1.11
CA LYS A 157 7.65 -19.35 -1.62
C LYS A 157 6.12 -19.20 -1.63
N GLN A 158 5.38 -20.29 -1.68
CA GLN A 158 3.92 -20.27 -1.86
C GLN A 158 3.17 -19.46 -0.79
N PRO A 159 3.46 -19.62 0.53
CA PRO A 159 2.76 -18.84 1.58
C PRO A 159 2.92 -17.32 1.44
N VAL A 160 4.02 -16.85 0.87
CA VAL A 160 4.30 -15.42 0.68
C VAL A 160 4.15 -14.96 -0.77
N SER A 161 3.59 -15.80 -1.65
CA SER A 161 3.49 -15.49 -3.08
C SER A 161 2.64 -14.25 -3.37
N VAL A 162 1.73 -13.91 -2.44
CA VAL A 162 0.83 -12.76 -2.50
C VAL A 162 1.41 -11.54 -1.75
N ALA A 163 2.59 -11.67 -1.13
CA ALA A 163 3.19 -10.58 -0.38
C ALA A 163 3.69 -9.46 -1.31
N SER A 164 3.61 -8.22 -0.84
CA SER A 164 4.13 -7.04 -1.53
C SER A 164 5.62 -7.16 -1.84
N THR A 165 6.02 -6.77 -3.05
CA THR A 165 7.42 -6.81 -3.51
C THR A 165 8.10 -5.44 -3.41
N PHE A 166 9.41 -5.38 -3.67
CA PHE A 166 10.14 -4.10 -3.76
C PHE A 166 9.64 -3.23 -4.93
N ASP A 167 9.21 -3.84 -6.03
CA ASP A 167 8.67 -3.12 -7.18
C ASP A 167 7.33 -2.46 -6.84
N ASP A 168 6.52 -3.10 -5.99
CA ASP A 168 5.29 -2.52 -5.44
C ASP A 168 5.60 -1.35 -4.51
N GLY A 169 6.62 -1.50 -3.65
CA GLY A 169 7.11 -0.43 -2.79
C GLY A 169 7.59 0.79 -3.59
N LEU A 170 8.39 0.58 -4.64
CA LEU A 170 8.87 1.65 -5.53
C LEU A 170 7.71 2.35 -6.24
N TYR A 171 6.72 1.58 -6.70
CA TYR A 171 5.51 2.12 -7.31
C TYR A 171 4.69 2.98 -6.34
N ILE A 172 4.44 2.48 -5.13
CA ILE A 172 3.71 3.22 -4.09
C ILE A 172 4.41 4.56 -3.79
N GLN A 173 5.75 4.57 -3.70
CA GLN A 173 6.51 5.81 -3.54
C GLN A 173 6.30 6.77 -4.71
N GLY A 174 6.36 6.28 -5.96
CA GLY A 174 6.08 7.10 -7.14
C GLY A 174 4.68 7.71 -7.15
N VAL A 175 3.67 6.99 -6.64
CA VAL A 175 2.31 7.52 -6.49
C VAL A 175 2.25 8.59 -5.39
N ILE A 176 2.90 8.37 -4.24
CA ILE A 176 2.95 9.35 -3.14
C ILE A 176 3.65 10.64 -3.59
N GLU A 177 4.75 10.54 -4.33
CA GLU A 177 5.43 11.71 -4.90
C GLU A 177 4.54 12.46 -5.89
N ALA A 178 3.82 11.74 -6.75
CA ALA A 178 2.87 12.34 -7.68
C ALA A 178 1.70 13.01 -6.96
N ILE A 179 1.21 12.45 -5.85
CA ILE A 179 0.22 13.07 -4.96
C ILE A 179 0.77 14.40 -4.43
N GLN A 180 2.00 14.42 -3.92
CA GLN A 180 2.59 15.66 -3.38
C GLN A 180 2.76 16.73 -4.47
N ARG A 181 3.26 16.33 -5.65
CA ARG A 181 3.45 17.23 -6.80
C ARG A 181 2.12 17.78 -7.31
N SER A 182 1.10 16.93 -7.41
CA SER A 182 -0.25 17.34 -7.79
C SER A 182 -0.83 18.39 -6.84
N ASN A 183 -0.67 18.22 -5.52
CA ASN A 183 -1.14 19.20 -4.55
C ASN A 183 -0.39 20.54 -4.65
N LEU A 184 0.91 20.52 -4.93
CA LEU A 184 1.71 21.73 -5.12
C LEU A 184 1.29 22.50 -6.37
N ASN A 185 1.12 21.79 -7.49
CA ASN A 185 0.79 22.39 -8.78
C ASN A 185 -0.71 22.65 -8.96
N ARG A 186 -1.57 22.01 -8.15
CA ARG A 186 -3.04 22.03 -8.24
C ARG A 186 -3.56 21.52 -9.59
N GLU A 187 -2.95 20.46 -10.11
CA GLU A 187 -3.26 19.88 -11.42
C GLU A 187 -3.18 18.35 -11.42
N TRP A 188 -3.79 17.73 -12.41
CA TRP A 188 -3.61 16.29 -12.67
C TRP A 188 -2.17 16.01 -13.06
N THR A 189 -1.49 15.19 -12.27
CA THR A 189 -0.09 14.86 -12.43
C THR A 189 0.07 13.40 -12.84
N LYS A 190 0.92 13.13 -13.84
CA LYS A 190 1.24 11.76 -14.26
C LYS A 190 2.08 11.04 -13.20
N VAL A 191 1.75 9.79 -12.93
CA VAL A 191 2.57 8.91 -12.07
C VAL A 191 3.76 8.42 -12.89
N SER A 192 4.97 8.71 -12.41
CA SER A 192 6.23 8.30 -13.04
C SER A 192 7.05 7.48 -12.07
N ILE A 193 7.38 6.25 -12.44
CA ILE A 193 8.28 5.38 -11.66
C ILE A 193 9.70 5.59 -12.18
N ILE A 194 10.63 6.00 -11.32
CA ILE A 194 12.04 6.14 -11.69
C ILE A 194 12.62 4.73 -11.76
N THR A 195 12.81 4.22 -12.98
CA THR A 195 13.39 2.89 -13.23
C THR A 195 14.88 2.95 -13.59
N GLN A 196 15.44 4.15 -13.72
CA GLN A 196 16.87 4.35 -14.01
C GLN A 196 17.62 4.53 -12.70
N GLU A 197 18.75 3.83 -12.55
CA GLU A 197 19.70 4.14 -11.49
C GLU A 197 20.11 5.62 -11.64
N PRO A 198 20.15 6.40 -10.54
CA PRO A 198 20.59 7.77 -10.61
C PRO A 198 22.00 7.79 -11.21
N ASP A 199 22.20 8.60 -12.24
CA ASP A 199 23.49 8.75 -12.92
C ASP A 199 24.60 8.82 -11.85
N PRO A 200 25.70 8.08 -12.01
CA PRO A 200 26.81 8.10 -11.08
C PRO A 200 27.52 9.45 -11.20
N ASN A 201 26.91 10.49 -10.66
CA ASN A 201 27.50 11.81 -10.59
C ASN A 201 28.71 11.66 -9.64
N PRO A 202 29.94 11.87 -10.13
CA PRO A 202 31.15 11.61 -9.35
C PRO A 202 31.22 12.46 -8.08
N LEU A 203 30.50 13.58 -8.03
CA LEU A 203 30.42 14.48 -6.87
C LEU A 203 29.55 13.93 -5.73
N LEU A 204 28.42 13.29 -6.03
CA LEU A 204 27.53 12.70 -5.02
C LEU A 204 28.09 11.39 -4.47
N SER A 205 28.76 10.62 -5.34
CA SER A 205 29.45 9.38 -4.97
C SER A 205 30.59 9.59 -3.97
N ALA A 206 31.23 10.77 -3.97
CA ALA A 206 32.28 11.12 -3.03
C ALA A 206 31.74 11.60 -1.68
N ALA A 207 30.64 12.37 -1.68
CA ALA A 207 29.99 12.86 -0.46
C ALA A 207 29.39 11.70 0.37
N VAL A 208 28.76 10.73 -0.30
CA VAL A 208 28.21 9.51 0.33
C VAL A 208 29.32 8.60 0.88
N ARG A 209 30.48 8.50 0.22
CA ARG A 209 31.64 7.74 0.73
C ARG A 209 32.33 8.39 1.93
N ARG A 210 32.29 9.73 2.06
CA ARG A 210 32.90 10.45 3.20
C ARG A 210 32.05 10.45 4.47
N SER A 211 30.75 10.18 4.35
CA SER A 211 29.80 10.22 5.47
C SER A 211 29.28 8.83 5.91
N GLY A 212 29.76 7.75 5.29
CA GLY A 212 29.35 6.37 5.59
C GLY A 212 30.51 5.45 5.99
N THR A 213 31.14 5.69 7.13
CA THR A 213 32.00 4.69 7.81
C THR A 213 31.13 3.66 8.54
N ILE A 214 30.27 2.95 7.82
CA ILE A 214 29.70 1.67 8.28
C ILE A 214 29.66 0.76 7.06
N LYS A 215 30.59 -0.21 7.01
CA LYS A 215 30.60 -1.28 5.99
C LYS A 215 29.28 -2.08 6.09
N PRO A 216 28.47 -2.19 5.03
CA PRO A 216 27.52 -3.27 4.91
C PRO A 216 28.27 -4.49 4.37
N LEU A 217 28.25 -5.58 5.12
CA LEU A 217 28.69 -6.89 4.68
C LEU A 217 27.66 -7.43 3.67
N ILE A 218 27.81 -7.10 2.38
CA ILE A 218 26.99 -7.70 1.32
C ILE A 218 27.58 -9.07 1.00
N LEU A 219 26.92 -10.12 1.47
CA LEU A 219 27.07 -11.49 0.98
C LEU A 219 26.74 -11.52 -0.52
N LYS A 220 27.77 -11.73 -1.34
CA LYS A 220 27.61 -12.06 -2.76
C LYS A 220 26.95 -13.43 -2.89
N PHE A 221 25.74 -13.48 -3.44
CA PHE A 221 25.22 -14.70 -4.08
C PHE A 221 25.48 -14.60 -5.59
N PRO A 222 26.03 -15.64 -6.24
CA PRO A 222 26.35 -15.61 -7.66
C PRO A 222 25.08 -15.69 -8.51
N LEU A 223 25.01 -14.81 -9.52
CA LEU A 223 24.08 -14.86 -10.63
C LEU A 223 24.27 -16.19 -11.39
N LEU A 224 23.28 -17.08 -11.35
CA LEU A 224 23.24 -18.23 -12.23
C LEU A 224 22.46 -17.86 -13.49
N ASN A 225 23.18 -17.89 -14.63
CA ASN A 225 22.65 -17.82 -15.98
C ASN A 225 21.43 -18.75 -16.17
N ARG A 226 20.33 -18.21 -16.71
CA ARG A 226 19.28 -19.03 -17.35
C ARG A 226 19.16 -18.66 -18.82
N THR A 227 19.97 -19.33 -19.64
CA THR A 227 19.67 -19.60 -21.04
C THR A 227 18.61 -20.71 -21.12
N ARG A 228 17.55 -20.43 -21.89
CA ARG A 228 16.62 -21.33 -22.62
C ARG A 228 16.43 -22.77 -22.11
N LEU A 229 15.18 -23.15 -21.84
CA LEU A 229 14.59 -24.38 -22.38
C LEU A 229 13.05 -24.42 -22.24
N CYS A 230 12.42 -24.66 -23.40
CA CYS A 230 11.12 -25.27 -23.67
C CYS A 230 9.81 -24.67 -23.13
N SER A 231 9.11 -24.02 -24.07
CA SER A 231 7.72 -24.32 -24.49
C SER A 231 7.16 -25.66 -23.98
N ILE A 232 5.93 -25.64 -23.45
CA ILE A 232 4.80 -26.54 -23.78
C ILE A 232 3.51 -25.98 -23.12
N HIS A 233 2.57 -25.62 -24.00
CA HIS A 233 1.10 -25.69 -23.95
C HIS A 233 0.21 -25.35 -22.73
N HIS A 234 -0.81 -24.57 -23.10
CA HIS A 234 -2.28 -24.75 -22.91
C HIS A 234 -3.00 -24.18 -21.68
N ASN A 235 -3.84 -23.18 -22.00
CA ASN A 235 -5.29 -23.07 -21.73
C ASN A 235 -5.85 -22.86 -20.32
N TYR A 236 -7.00 -22.17 -20.36
CA TYR A 236 -7.96 -21.79 -19.31
C TYR A 236 -7.56 -20.51 -18.56
N MET A 237 -8.20 -19.34 -18.74
CA MET A 237 -9.62 -19.00 -18.96
C MET A 237 -10.52 -19.62 -17.89
N PHE A 238 -10.62 -18.94 -16.74
CA PHE A 238 -11.84 -18.40 -16.13
C PHE A 238 -11.44 -17.34 -15.08
#